data_AF-A0A953NU52-F1
#
_entry.id   AF-A0A953NU52-F1
#
_cell.length_a   1.000
_cell.length_b   1.000
_cell.length_c   1.000
_cell.angle_alpha   90.00
_cell.angle_beta   90.00
_cell.angle_gamma   90.00
#
_symmetry.space_group_name_H-M   'P 1'
#
loop_
_entity.id
_entity.type
_entity.pdbx_description
1 polymer ?
#
loop_
_entity_poly.entity_id
_entity_poly.type
_entity_poly.pdbx_seq_one_letter_code
_entity_poly.pdbx_strand_id
1 'polypeptide(L)' 'MERNPFMRPFAGSPSIYAAIHVAPMGLDYVAIRMQRSQNSFLRHTWWLPQAASTGLFIFCGAHNLQVAH' A
#
# COMPACT_ATOMS: atom_id res chain seq x y z
N MET A 1 -8.98 -10.45 -24.73
CA MET A 1 -8.84 -10.88 -23.32
C MET A 1 -7.48 -10.41 -22.85
N GLU A 2 -7.45 -9.19 -22.33
CA GLU A 2 -6.27 -8.46 -21.87
C GLU A 2 -5.55 -9.28 -20.79
N ARG A 3 -4.59 -10.11 -21.21
CA ARG A 3 -3.77 -10.93 -20.31
C ARG A 3 -2.72 -10.02 -19.69
N ASN A 4 -3.17 -9.18 -18.77
CA ASN A 4 -2.34 -8.19 -18.10
C ASN A 4 -1.19 -8.95 -17.39
N PRO A 5 0.07 -8.83 -17.85
CA PRO A 5 1.16 -9.70 -17.43
C PRO A 5 1.50 -9.56 -15.94
N PHE A 6 1.09 -8.45 -15.32
CA PHE A 6 1.18 -8.23 -13.87
C PHE A 6 0.28 -9.13 -13.02
N MET A 7 -0.80 -9.67 -13.58
CA MET A 7 -1.71 -10.58 -12.86
C MET A 7 -1.28 -12.05 -12.97
N ARG A 8 -0.33 -12.37 -13.85
CA ARG A 8 0.15 -13.72 -14.12
C ARG A 8 0.82 -14.44 -12.92
N PRO A 9 1.57 -13.78 -12.00
CA PRO A 9 2.07 -14.43 -10.79
C PRO A 9 1.02 -14.53 -9.66
N PHE A 10 -0.13 -13.88 -9.85
CA PHE A 10 -1.17 -13.71 -8.85
C PHE A 10 -2.42 -14.57 -9.14
N ALA A 11 -2.65 -14.95 -10.40
CA ALA A 11 -3.80 -15.73 -10.89
C ALA A 11 -3.96 -17.16 -10.30
N GLY A 12 -3.12 -17.58 -9.34
CA GLY A 12 -3.23 -18.88 -8.68
C GLY A 12 -2.46 -19.01 -7.36
N SER A 13 -2.05 -17.91 -6.72
CA SER A 13 -1.21 -17.95 -5.53
C SER A 13 -1.88 -17.27 -4.32
N PRO A 14 -1.87 -17.90 -3.12
CA PRO A 14 -2.36 -17.29 -1.88
C PRO A 14 -1.55 -16.05 -1.45
N SER A 15 -0.47 -15.74 -2.17
CA SER A 15 0.35 -14.55 -1.95
C SER A 15 -0.42 -13.23 -2.13
N ILE A 16 -1.45 -13.15 -2.98
CA ILE A 16 -2.30 -11.92 -3.04
C ILE A 16 -3.00 -11.72 -1.70
N TYR A 17 -3.65 -12.77 -1.18
CA TYR A 17 -4.39 -12.68 0.08
C TYR A 17 -3.44 -12.37 1.25
N ALA A 18 -2.27 -13.00 1.26
CA ALA A 18 -1.23 -12.67 2.22
C ALA A 18 -0.79 -11.21 2.08
N ALA A 19 -0.54 -10.71 0.87
CA ALA A 19 -0.13 -9.32 0.65
C ALA A 19 -1.21 -8.31 1.07
N ILE A 20 -2.50 -8.60 0.78
CA ILE A 20 -3.63 -7.77 1.18
C ILE A 20 -3.71 -7.63 2.71
N HIS A 21 -3.33 -8.67 3.45
CA HIS A 21 -3.39 -8.64 4.93
C HIS A 21 -2.09 -8.11 5.54
N VAL A 22 -0.94 -8.47 4.97
CA VAL A 22 0.38 -8.10 5.47
C VAL A 22 0.70 -6.63 5.22
N ALA A 23 0.24 -6.04 4.11
CA ALA A 23 0.51 -4.63 3.82
C ALA A 23 -0.15 -3.66 4.82
N PRO A 24 -1.46 -3.79 5.16
CA PRO A 24 -2.07 -3.00 6.22
C PRO A 24 -1.40 -3.24 7.57
N MET A 25 -1.11 -4.50 7.93
CA MET A 25 -0.45 -4.82 9.20
C MET A 25 0.95 -4.20 9.33
N GLY A 26 1.72 -4.17 8.24
CA GLY A 26 3.05 -3.55 8.22
C GLY A 26 2.97 -2.03 8.38
N LEU A 27 2.03 -1.38 7.68
CA LEU A 27 1.79 0.06 7.81
C LEU A 27 1.32 0.42 9.22
N ASP A 28 0.44 -0.39 9.81
CA ASP A 28 -0.10 -0.19 11.15
C ASP A 28 1.00 -0.34 12.21
N TYR A 29 1.88 -1.34 12.06
CA TYR A 29 3.06 -1.51 12.91
C TYR A 29 4.01 -0.30 12.84
N VAL A 30 4.24 0.24 11.64
CA VAL A 30 5.06 1.46 11.46
C VAL A 30 4.38 2.67 12.11
N ALA A 31 3.07 2.81 11.98
CA ALA A 31 2.30 3.89 12.62
C ALA A 31 2.40 3.80 14.15
N ILE A 32 2.22 2.62 14.74
CA ILE A 32 2.35 2.41 16.20
C ILE A 32 3.78 2.68 16.67
N ARG A 33 4.79 2.28 15.89
CA ARG A 33 6.20 2.53 16.22
C ARG A 33 6.56 4.00 16.10
N MET A 34 5.98 4.74 15.16
CA MET A 34 6.08 6.20 15.06
C MET A 34 5.40 6.90 16.23
N GLN A 35 4.22 6.45 16.65
CA GLN A 35 3.49 6.99 17.81
C GLN A 35 4.25 6.78 19.14
N ARG A 36 4.93 5.63 19.31
CA ARG A 36 5.76 5.32 20.48
C ARG A 36 7.18 5.91 20.41
N SER A 37 7.56 6.53 19.31
CA SER A 37 8.88 7.15 19.16
C SER A 37 9.01 8.36 20.06
N GLN A 38 10.15 8.45 20.77
CA GLN A 38 10.53 9.60 21.61
C GLN A 38 10.86 10.85 20.76
N ASN A 39 11.00 10.69 19.44
CA ASN A 39 11.30 11.80 18.53
C ASN A 39 10.01 12.52 18.12
N SER A 40 9.85 13.77 18.56
CA SER A 40 8.68 14.62 18.28
C SER A 40 8.36 14.71 16.78
N PHE A 41 9.40 14.70 15.92
CA PHE A 41 9.23 14.74 14.47
C PHE A 41 8.53 13.49 13.93
N LEU A 42 8.99 12.28 14.34
CA LEU A 42 8.38 11.00 13.97
C LEU A 42 6.96 10.85 14.53
N ARG A 43 6.72 11.42 15.71
CA ARG A 43 5.41 11.43 16.35
C ARG A 43 4.43 12.40 15.68
N HIS A 44 4.93 13.43 14.98
CA HIS A 44 4.11 14.37 14.20
C HIS A 44 3.94 13.93 12.74
N THR A 45 4.82 13.08 12.20
CA THR A 45 4.75 12.51 10.84
C THR A 45 4.15 11.10 10.80
N TRP A 46 3.48 10.64 11.86
CA TRP A 46 2.80 9.35 11.90
C TRP A 46 1.74 9.17 10.80
N TRP A 47 1.19 10.27 10.26
CA TRP A 47 0.23 10.27 9.14
C TRP A 47 0.88 10.12 7.76
N LEU A 48 2.21 10.26 7.67
CA LEU A 48 2.96 10.23 6.42
C LEU A 48 2.85 8.87 5.70
N PRO A 49 2.93 7.71 6.37
CA PRO A 49 2.74 6.40 5.74
C PRO A 49 1.32 6.22 5.18
N GLN A 50 0.29 6.68 5.90
CA GLN A 50 -1.10 6.65 5.43
C GLN A 50 -1.30 7.58 4.23
N ALA A 51 -0.80 8.81 4.28
CA ALA A 51 -0.90 9.76 3.17
C ALA A 51 -0.15 9.25 1.92
N ALA A 52 1.05 8.67 2.09
CA ALA A 52 1.79 8.07 1.00
C ALA A 52 1.05 6.87 0.39
N SER A 53 0.45 6.01 1.22
CA SER A 53 -0.31 4.85 0.74
C SER A 53 -1.56 5.27 -0.02
N THR A 54 -2.32 6.23 0.50
CA THR A 54 -3.49 6.80 -0.18
C THR A 54 -3.10 7.46 -1.50
N GLY A 55 -2.01 8.23 -1.52
CA GLY A 55 -1.48 8.84 -2.74
C GLY A 55 -1.08 7.80 -3.78
N LEU A 56 -0.42 6.73 -3.37
CA LEU A 56 -0.07 5.61 -4.25
C LEU A 56 -1.31 4.90 -4.79
N PHE A 57 -2.34 4.66 -3.96
CA PHE A 57 -3.60 4.08 -4.41
C PHE A 57 -4.32 4.94 -5.43
N ILE A 58 -4.40 6.27 -5.19
CA ILE A 58 -5.00 7.22 -6.13
C ILE A 58 -4.19 7.26 -7.43
N PHE A 59 -2.86 7.33 -7.35
CA PHE A 59 -1.99 7.32 -8.52
C PHE A 59 -2.12 6.03 -9.33
N CYS A 60 -2.09 4.86 -8.66
CA CYS A 60 -2.33 3.58 -9.30
C CYS A 60 -3.73 3.53 -9.93
N GLY A 61 -4.77 4.01 -9.24
CA GLY A 61 -6.13 4.07 -9.78
C GLY A 61 -6.23 4.94 -11.03
N ALA A 62 -5.66 6.16 -10.99
CA ALA A 62 -5.61 7.07 -12.12
C ALA A 62 -4.81 6.50 -13.30
N HIS A 63 -3.66 5.89 -13.04
CA HIS A 63 -2.84 5.22 -14.05
C HIS A 63 -3.56 4.02 -14.68
N ASN A 64 -4.29 3.21 -13.88
CA ASN A 64 -5.09 2.10 -14.41
C ASN A 64 -6.23 2.60 -15.29
N LEU A 65 -6.91 3.69 -14.91
CA LEU A 65 -7.96 4.31 -15.73
C LEU A 65 -7.40 4.90 -17.03
N GLN A 66 -6.22 5.49 -16.99
CA GLN A 66 -5.55 6.05 -18.17
C GLN A 66 -5.06 4.97 -19.15
N VAL A 67 -4.62 3.81 -18.66
CA VAL A 67 -4.23 2.66 -19.50
C VAL A 67 -5.45 1.90 -20.05
N ALA A 68 -6.59 1.93 -19.34
CA ALA A 68 -7.82 1.27 -19.77
C ALA A 68 -8.64 2.07 -20.81
N HIS A 69 -8.20 3.28 -21.16
CA HIS A 69 -8.83 4.19 -22.12
C HIS A 69 -8.14 4.16 -23.48
#